data_AF-A0A0D3ARM0-F1
#
_entry.id   AF-A0A0D3ARM0-F1
#
_cell.length_a   1.000
_cell.length_b   1.000
_cell.length_c   1.000
_cell.angle_alpha   90.00
_cell.angle_beta   90.00
_cell.angle_gamma   90.00
#
_symmetry.space_group_name_H-M   'P 1'
#
loop_
_entity.id
_entity.type
_entity.pdbx_description
1 polymer ?
#
loop_
_entity_poly.entity_id
_entity_poly.type
_entity_poly.pdbx_seq_one_letter_code
_entity_poly.pdbx_strand_id
1 'polypeptide(L)'
;MNNFIVFLFVITICFGLSEACAESRLVFKNELGKDNILHVKCQSYNPSINHGQINIQPGRYHIFFFVSAKERTTYYCNLFYRLPKDPNNTRPRENHYENLQAFSAGTRSNKCGQYREWCARHGGIYFRRDATKPLGHVLSWTTKT
;
A
#
# COMPACT_ATOMS: atom_id res chain seq x y z
N MET A 1 -13.72 50.84 -17.73
CA MET A 1 -12.62 49.98 -17.22
C MET A 1 -12.81 49.76 -15.73
N ASN A 2 -13.53 48.72 -15.33
CA ASN A 2 -13.62 48.27 -13.92
C ASN A 2 -14.16 46.84 -13.82
N ASN A 3 -14.93 46.39 -14.83
CA ASN A 3 -15.52 45.05 -14.86
C ASN A 3 -14.53 43.93 -15.25
N PHE A 4 -13.42 44.27 -15.92
CA PHE A 4 -12.38 43.29 -16.29
C PHE A 4 -11.56 42.80 -15.08
N ILE A 5 -11.37 43.68 -14.08
CA ILE A 5 -10.64 43.34 -12.85
C ILE A 5 -11.46 42.34 -12.03
N VAL A 6 -12.78 42.57 -11.92
CA VAL A 6 -13.69 41.66 -11.19
C VAL A 6 -13.70 40.26 -11.82
N PHE A 7 -13.74 40.17 -13.16
CA PHE A 7 -13.67 38.88 -13.86
C PHE A 7 -12.33 38.15 -13.63
N LEU A 8 -11.20 38.85 -13.68
CA LEU A 8 -9.89 38.24 -13.41
C LEU A 8 -9.79 37.70 -11.97
N PHE A 9 -10.32 38.43 -10.98
CA PHE A 9 -10.35 37.96 -9.59
C PHE A 9 -11.20 36.70 -9.42
N VAL A 10 -12.40 36.63 -10.00
CA VAL A 10 -13.26 35.45 -9.93
C VAL A 10 -12.57 34.22 -10.54
N ILE A 11 -11.91 34.38 -11.68
CA ILE A 11 -11.19 33.29 -12.35
C ILE A 11 -10.03 32.77 -11.48
N THR A 12 -9.24 33.65 -10.87
CA THR A 12 -8.15 33.25 -9.97
C THR A 12 -8.63 32.57 -8.68
N ILE A 13 -9.78 32.97 -8.13
CA ILE A 13 -10.38 32.32 -6.95
C ILE A 13 -10.89 30.92 -7.32
N CYS A 14 -11.48 30.75 -8.51
CA CYS A 14 -11.91 29.44 -9.00
C CYS A 14 -10.74 28.47 -9.27
N PHE A 15 -9.59 28.97 -9.74
CA PHE A 15 -8.39 28.13 -9.93
C PHE A 15 -7.57 27.91 -8.65
N GLY A 16 -7.68 28.79 -7.65
CA GLY A 16 -7.04 28.61 -6.34
C GLY A 16 -7.68 27.51 -5.46
N LEU A 17 -8.86 27.02 -5.84
CA LEU A 17 -9.65 26.04 -5.09
C LEU A 17 -9.66 24.62 -5.71
N SER A 18 -8.99 24.41 -6.84
CA SER A 18 -8.81 23.07 -7.43
C SER A 18 -7.48 22.44 -7.02
N GLU A 19 -7.15 22.40 -5.73
CA GLU A 19 -6.14 21.45 -5.26
C GLU A 19 -6.77 20.05 -5.31
N ALA A 20 -6.71 19.42 -6.48
CA ALA A 20 -7.01 18.00 -6.60
C ALA A 20 -6.03 17.23 -5.70
N CYS A 21 -6.57 16.51 -4.70
CA CYS A 21 -5.77 15.75 -3.76
C CYS A 21 -4.93 14.70 -4.51
N ALA A 22 -3.60 14.79 -4.38
CA ALA A 22 -2.69 13.84 -5.00
C ALA A 22 -2.98 12.39 -4.54
N GLU A 23 -2.88 11.44 -5.47
CA GLU A 23 -3.07 10.01 -5.18
C GLU A 23 -1.98 9.46 -4.25
N SER A 24 -2.40 8.72 -3.24
CA SER A 24 -1.51 7.92 -2.41
C SER A 24 -1.12 6.63 -3.12
N ARG A 25 0.06 6.12 -2.79
CA ARG A 25 0.65 4.90 -3.35
C ARG A 25 0.97 3.92 -2.24
N LEU A 26 0.31 2.78 -2.27
CA LEU A 26 0.62 1.63 -1.43
C LEU A 26 1.29 0.56 -2.29
N VAL A 27 2.59 0.37 -2.10
CA VAL A 27 3.44 -0.51 -2.88
C VAL A 27 3.70 -1.80 -2.12
N PHE A 28 3.53 -2.93 -2.78
CA PHE A 28 3.99 -4.23 -2.32
C PHE A 28 5.04 -4.77 -3.27
N LYS A 29 6.20 -5.15 -2.74
CA LYS A 29 7.34 -5.67 -3.51
C LYS A 29 7.68 -7.09 -3.07
N ASN A 30 7.96 -7.96 -4.03
CA ASN A 30 8.37 -9.33 -3.78
C ASN A 30 9.87 -9.52 -4.01
N GLU A 31 10.63 -9.66 -2.92
CA GLU A 31 12.05 -10.01 -2.89
C GLU A 31 12.28 -11.32 -2.14
N LEU A 32 11.32 -12.25 -2.19
CA LEU A 32 11.39 -13.57 -1.53
C LEU A 32 12.37 -14.55 -2.21
N GLY A 33 12.94 -14.18 -3.35
CA GLY A 33 13.80 -15.03 -4.17
C GLY A 33 13.04 -15.75 -5.28
N LYS A 34 13.78 -16.57 -6.04
CA LYS A 34 13.26 -17.30 -7.20
C LYS A 34 12.13 -18.25 -6.76
N ASP A 35 11.09 -18.35 -7.60
CA ASP A 35 9.93 -19.25 -7.45
C ASP A 35 8.93 -18.94 -6.32
N ASN A 36 9.21 -17.96 -5.45
CA ASN A 36 8.28 -17.57 -4.39
C ASN A 36 7.32 -16.47 -4.88
N ILE A 37 6.04 -16.82 -5.06
CA ILE A 37 4.97 -15.86 -5.35
C ILE A 37 4.48 -15.29 -4.02
N LEU A 38 4.48 -13.96 -3.91
CA LEU A 38 3.88 -13.25 -2.77
C LEU A 38 2.39 -13.06 -3.03
N HIS A 39 1.55 -13.56 -2.13
CA HIS A 39 0.14 -13.29 -2.11
C HIS A 39 -0.15 -12.13 -1.15
N VAL A 40 -0.91 -11.14 -1.62
CA VAL A 40 -1.33 -9.99 -0.81
C VAL A 40 -2.83 -9.85 -0.92
N LYS A 41 -3.53 -9.91 0.20
CA LYS A 41 -4.98 -9.68 0.27
C LYS A 41 -5.25 -8.47 1.14
N CYS A 42 -5.73 -7.39 0.54
CA CYS A 42 -5.98 -6.13 1.23
C CYS A 42 -7.47 -5.82 1.30
N GLN A 43 -7.89 -5.32 2.46
CA GLN A 43 -9.25 -4.89 2.74
C GLN A 43 -9.22 -3.55 3.47
N SER A 44 -10.20 -2.72 3.19
CA SER A 44 -10.53 -1.49 3.90
C SER A 44 -11.90 -1.63 4.53
N TYR A 45 -12.14 -0.88 5.59
CA TYR A 45 -13.48 -0.73 6.15
C TYR A 45 -14.46 -0.08 5.16
N ASN A 46 -13.96 0.81 4.31
CA ASN A 46 -14.76 1.35 3.22
C ASN A 46 -14.69 0.35 2.03
N PRO A 47 -15.78 -0.36 1.70
CA PRO A 47 -15.75 -1.39 0.67
C PRO A 47 -15.50 -0.82 -0.74
N SER A 48 -15.79 0.47 -0.97
CA SER A 48 -15.61 1.13 -2.27
C SER A 48 -14.14 1.24 -2.71
N ILE A 49 -13.21 1.10 -1.77
CA ILE A 49 -11.76 1.23 -2.01
C ILE A 49 -11.02 -0.10 -1.78
N ASN A 50 -11.74 -1.22 -1.67
CA ASN A 50 -11.14 -2.55 -1.53
C ASN A 50 -10.35 -2.97 -2.77
N HIS A 51 -9.18 -3.56 -2.56
CA HIS A 51 -8.32 -4.03 -3.65
C HIS A 51 -8.29 -5.56 -3.82
N GLY A 52 -8.92 -6.32 -2.92
CA GLY A 52 -9.02 -7.79 -3.04
C GLY A 52 -7.67 -8.48 -2.86
N GLN A 53 -7.46 -9.57 -3.61
CA GLN A 53 -6.21 -10.35 -3.57
C GLN A 53 -5.43 -10.20 -4.88
N ILE A 54 -4.12 -10.01 -4.74
CA ILE A 54 -3.16 -9.99 -5.83
C ILE A 54 -2.05 -11.02 -5.60
N ASN A 55 -1.44 -11.47 -6.70
CA ASN A 55 -0.29 -12.36 -6.70
C ASN A 55 0.88 -11.63 -7.36
N ILE A 56 1.97 -11.42 -6.61
CA ILE A 56 3.14 -10.67 -7.07
C ILE A 56 4.25 -11.68 -7.39
N GLN A 57 4.63 -11.74 -8.67
CA GLN A 57 5.68 -12.63 -9.16
C GLN A 57 7.06 -12.29 -8.56
N PRO A 58 8.01 -13.24 -8.54
CA PRO A 58 9.37 -13.00 -8.04
C PRO A 58 10.02 -11.76 -8.66
N GLY A 59 10.60 -10.89 -7.83
CA GLY A 59 11.29 -9.67 -8.26
C GLY A 59 10.36 -8.56 -8.79
N ARG A 60 9.04 -8.75 -8.77
CA ARG A 60 8.05 -7.75 -9.20
C ARG A 60 7.48 -6.98 -8.01
N TYR A 61 6.75 -5.92 -8.33
CA TYR A 61 5.97 -5.14 -7.37
C TYR A 61 4.58 -4.86 -7.93
N HIS A 62 3.66 -4.48 -7.04
CA HIS A 62 2.34 -3.95 -7.36
C HIS A 62 2.10 -2.66 -6.60
N ILE A 63 1.35 -1.72 -7.21
CA ILE A 63 1.01 -0.45 -6.59
C ILE A 63 -0.52 -0.32 -6.58
N PHE A 64 -1.08 -0.13 -5.40
CA PHE A 64 -2.44 0.35 -5.24
C PHE A 64 -2.44 1.88 -5.20
N PHE A 65 -3.24 2.48 -6.08
CA PHE A 65 -3.48 3.93 -6.14
C PHE A 65 -4.85 4.24 -5.58
N PHE A 66 -4.92 5.26 -4.72
CA PHE A 66 -6.18 5.74 -4.15
C PHE A 66 -6.04 7.17 -3.63
N VAL A 67 -7.15 7.90 -3.57
CA VAL A 67 -7.20 9.24 -2.99
C VAL A 67 -7.61 9.14 -1.52
N SER A 68 -6.81 9.73 -0.63
CA SER A 68 -7.10 9.81 0.82
C SER A 68 -7.20 11.29 1.23
N ALA A 69 -8.37 11.88 0.99
CA ALA A 69 -8.58 13.33 1.14
C ALA A 69 -9.32 13.71 2.44
N LYS A 70 -10.54 13.19 2.64
CA LYS A 70 -11.45 13.65 3.71
C LYS A 70 -11.88 12.56 4.68
N GLU A 71 -12.01 11.33 4.19
CA GLU A 71 -12.41 10.20 5.02
C GLU A 71 -11.20 9.46 5.57
N ARG A 72 -11.40 8.79 6.71
CA ARG A 72 -10.41 7.88 7.25
C ARG A 72 -10.17 6.75 6.25
N THR A 73 -8.96 6.68 5.70
CA THR A 73 -8.54 5.57 4.84
C THR A 73 -7.66 4.63 5.66
N THR A 74 -8.05 3.37 5.75
CA THR A 74 -7.23 2.35 6.43
C THR A 74 -7.27 1.08 5.60
N TYR A 75 -6.09 0.49 5.36
CA TYR A 75 -5.94 -0.80 4.69
C TYR A 75 -5.30 -1.79 5.64
N TYR A 76 -6.00 -2.91 5.84
CA TYR A 76 -5.47 -4.11 6.49
C TYR A 76 -5.19 -5.15 5.43
N CYS A 77 -3.98 -5.72 5.45
CA CYS A 77 -3.54 -6.67 4.46
C CYS A 77 -3.01 -7.94 5.12
N ASN A 78 -3.30 -9.07 4.49
CA ASN A 78 -2.69 -10.35 4.81
C ASN A 78 -1.67 -10.66 3.72
N LEU A 79 -0.45 -10.97 4.13
CA LEU A 79 0.66 -11.32 3.25
C LEU A 79 1.00 -12.77 3.50
N PHE A 80 1.19 -13.55 2.45
CA PHE A 80 1.66 -14.93 2.60
C PHE A 80 2.38 -15.44 1.36
N TYR A 81 3.25 -16.42 1.57
CA TYR A 81 3.86 -17.20 0.49
C TYR A 81 4.06 -18.65 0.94
N ARG A 82 3.98 -19.58 -0.02
CA ARG A 82 4.19 -21.00 0.25
C ARG A 82 5.67 -21.29 0.38
N LEU A 83 6.01 -22.14 1.34
CA LEU A 83 7.35 -22.66 1.49
C LEU A 83 7.55 -23.89 0.59
N PRO A 84 8.81 -24.22 0.23
CA PRO A 84 9.12 -25.44 -0.50
C PRO A 84 8.57 -26.68 0.22
N LYS A 85 8.16 -27.67 -0.58
CA LYS A 85 7.67 -28.95 -0.08
C LYS A 85 8.76 -29.63 0.75
N ASP A 86 8.41 -30.02 1.96
CA ASP A 86 9.30 -30.76 2.84
C ASP A 86 9.16 -32.26 2.53
N PRO A 87 10.24 -32.99 2.20
CA PRO A 87 10.16 -34.43 1.99
C PRO A 87 9.72 -35.19 3.24
N ASN A 88 9.94 -34.64 4.43
CA ASN A 88 9.59 -35.26 5.71
C ASN A 88 8.25 -34.77 6.26
N ASN A 89 7.64 -33.74 5.65
CA ASN A 89 6.35 -33.22 6.05
C ASN A 89 5.47 -32.97 4.82
N THR A 90 4.46 -33.81 4.65
CA THR A 90 3.50 -33.74 3.55
C THR A 90 2.52 -32.56 3.67
N ARG A 91 2.46 -31.86 4.80
CA ARG A 91 1.59 -30.70 4.97
C ARG A 91 2.18 -29.48 4.27
N PRO A 92 1.35 -28.72 3.52
CA PRO A 92 1.79 -27.48 2.92
C PRO A 92 2.13 -26.47 4.01
N ARG A 93 3.34 -25.95 3.98
CA ARG A 93 3.78 -24.90 4.89
C ARG A 93 3.71 -23.55 4.21
N GLU A 94 3.34 -22.53 4.97
CA GLU A 94 3.29 -21.16 4.49
C GLU A 94 3.85 -20.20 5.53
N ASN A 95 4.56 -19.19 5.04
CA ASN A 95 4.90 -18.03 5.84
C ASN A 95 3.82 -16.97 5.61
N HIS A 96 3.30 -16.42 6.70
CA HIS A 96 2.21 -15.46 6.65
C HIS A 96 2.41 -14.33 7.66
N TYR A 97 1.72 -13.23 7.40
CA TYR A 97 1.51 -12.14 8.34
C TYR A 97 0.07 -11.64 8.15
N GLU A 98 -0.72 -11.69 9.21
CA GLU A 98 -2.13 -11.28 9.20
C GLU A 98 -2.33 -9.89 9.78
N ASN A 99 -3.38 -9.21 9.32
CA ASN A 99 -3.83 -7.91 9.82
C ASN A 99 -2.74 -6.81 9.77
N LEU A 100 -1.90 -6.82 8.73
CA LEU A 100 -0.94 -5.75 8.49
C LEU A 100 -1.68 -4.44 8.24
N GLN A 101 -1.54 -3.44 9.12
CA GLN A 101 -2.04 -2.10 8.84
C GLN A 101 -1.15 -1.39 7.80
N ALA A 102 -1.33 -1.78 6.54
CA ALA A 102 -0.47 -1.38 5.42
C ALA A 102 -0.56 0.12 5.11
N PHE A 103 -1.70 0.73 5.42
CA PHE A 103 -1.93 2.16 5.29
C PHE A 103 -2.93 2.64 6.34
N SER A 104 -2.69 3.84 6.88
CA SER A 104 -3.67 4.53 7.72
C SER A 104 -3.47 6.04 7.60
N ALA A 105 -4.54 6.73 7.23
CA ALA A 105 -4.66 8.18 7.25
C ALA A 105 -5.97 8.55 7.96
N GLY A 106 -5.88 9.49 8.90
CA GLY A 106 -7.02 9.94 9.70
C GLY A 106 -7.73 11.13 9.07
N THR A 107 -8.95 11.41 9.54
CA THR A 107 -9.87 12.44 9.03
C THR A 107 -9.33 13.87 9.14
N ARG A 108 -8.41 14.14 10.08
CA ARG A 108 -7.84 15.49 10.33
C ARG A 108 -6.54 15.76 9.59
N SER A 109 -6.02 14.78 8.87
CA SER A 109 -4.75 14.92 8.18
C SER A 109 -5.04 14.88 6.68
N ASN A 110 -5.01 16.04 6.02
CA ASN A 110 -5.00 16.17 4.56
C ASN A 110 -3.70 15.53 4.02
N LYS A 111 -3.62 14.21 4.09
CA LYS A 111 -2.44 13.42 3.76
C LYS A 111 -2.68 12.83 2.38
N CYS A 112 -2.81 13.72 1.41
CA CYS A 112 -2.73 13.40 0.00
C CYS A 112 -1.31 12.95 -0.36
N GLY A 113 -1.16 12.18 -1.43
CA GLY A 113 0.16 11.85 -1.99
C GLY A 113 1.05 10.99 -1.10
N GLN A 114 0.49 10.24 -0.13
CA GLN A 114 1.32 9.44 0.77
C GLN A 114 1.94 8.25 0.05
N TYR A 115 3.18 7.95 0.41
CA TYR A 115 3.87 6.76 -0.04
C TYR A 115 4.04 5.75 1.10
N ARG A 116 3.74 4.48 0.82
CA ARG A 116 4.01 3.35 1.71
C ARG A 116 4.52 2.21 0.84
N GLU A 117 5.70 1.68 1.14
CA GLU A 117 6.21 0.49 0.48
C GLU A 117 6.47 -0.60 1.51
N TRP A 118 5.92 -1.77 1.22
CA TRP A 118 6.11 -3.01 1.95
C TRP A 118 6.85 -3.99 1.05
N CYS A 119 8.00 -4.47 1.49
CA CYS A 119 8.83 -5.41 0.75
C CYS A 119 8.93 -6.74 1.51
N ALA A 120 8.46 -7.81 0.88
CA ALA A 120 8.57 -9.16 1.41
C ALA A 120 9.96 -9.73 1.08
N ARG A 121 10.70 -10.15 2.10
CA ARG A 121 12.00 -10.85 1.97
C ARG A 121 11.95 -12.13 2.79
N HIS A 122 12.87 -13.06 2.55
CA HIS A 122 12.89 -14.34 3.27
C HIS A 122 12.99 -14.15 4.80
N GLY A 123 13.76 -13.17 5.25
CA GLY A 123 13.93 -12.87 6.68
C GLY A 123 12.77 -12.11 7.34
N GLY A 124 11.81 -11.58 6.58
CA GLY A 124 10.71 -10.79 7.13
C GLY A 124 10.14 -9.77 6.16
N ILE A 125 9.30 -8.88 6.70
CA ILE A 125 8.67 -7.78 5.98
C ILE A 125 9.40 -6.48 6.33
N TYR A 126 9.75 -5.76 5.27
CA TYR A 126 10.47 -4.50 5.33
C TYR A 126 9.55 -3.37 4.90
N PHE A 127 9.77 -2.18 5.44
CA PHE A 127 8.89 -1.04 5.25
C PHE A 127 9.66 0.26 5.07
N ARG A 128 9.09 1.16 4.25
CA ARG A 128 9.49 2.56 4.17
C ARG A 128 8.32 3.46 3.81
N ARG A 129 8.45 4.74 4.18
CA ARG A 129 7.47 5.81 3.89
C ARG A 129 7.92 6.76 2.79
N ASP A 130 9.15 6.63 2.34
CA ASP A 130 9.81 7.49 1.37
C ASP A 130 10.68 6.62 0.47
N ALA A 131 10.48 6.73 -0.84
CA ALA A 131 11.21 5.94 -1.84
C ALA A 131 12.72 6.24 -1.88
N THR A 132 13.15 7.40 -1.36
CA THR A 132 14.56 7.80 -1.28
C THR A 132 15.28 7.18 -0.08
N LYS A 133 14.53 6.68 0.91
CA LYS A 133 15.10 6.07 2.12
C LYS A 133 15.24 4.56 1.95
N PRO A 134 16.21 3.92 2.64
CA PRO A 134 16.35 2.48 2.62
C PRO A 134 15.14 1.79 3.26
N LEU A 135 14.90 0.55 2.86
CA LEU A 135 13.93 -0.34 3.49
C LEU A 135 14.43 -0.79 4.87
N GLY A 136 13.61 -0.61 5.91
CA GLY A 136 13.89 -1.10 7.25
C GLY A 136 13.10 -2.37 7.56
N HIS A 137 13.72 -3.35 8.21
CA HIS A 137 13.01 -4.52 8.72
C HIS A 137 12.03 -4.09 9.83
N VAL A 138 10.78 -4.54 9.76
CA VAL A 138 9.76 -4.15 10.76
C VAL A 138 8.99 -5.32 11.35
N LEU A 139 8.85 -6.43 10.63
CA LEU A 139 8.02 -7.55 11.05
C LEU A 139 8.63 -8.87 10.59
N SER A 140 8.54 -9.90 11.44
CA SER A 140 8.94 -11.27 11.10
C SER A 140 7.76 -12.07 10.56
N TRP A 141 8.04 -13.10 9.76
CA TRP A 141 7.02 -14.06 9.31
C TRP A 141 6.60 -15.00 10.43
N THR A 142 5.32 -15.39 10.42
CA THR A 142 4.83 -16.54 11.17
C THR A 142 4.72 -17.73 10.23
N THR A 143 5.26 -18.88 10.62
CA THR A 143 5.12 -20.11 9.84
C THR A 143 3.90 -20.88 10.30
N LYS A 144 3.05 -21.28 9.34
CA LYS A 144 1.94 -22.21 9.56
C LYS A 144 2.32 -23.58 8.98
N THR A 145 2.06 -24.63 9.74
CA THR A 145 2.42 -26.04 9.43
C THR A 145 1.21 -26.95 9.40
#